data_AF-A0A0K2UPD4-F1
#
_entry.id   AF-A0A0K2UPD4-F1
#
_cell.length_a   1.000
_cell.length_b   1.000
_cell.length_c   1.000
_cell.angle_alpha   90.00
_cell.angle_beta   90.00
_cell.angle_gamma   90.00
#
_symmetry.space_group_name_H-M   'P 1'
#
loop_
_entity.id
_entity.type
_entity.pdbx_description
1 polymer ?
#
loop_
_entity_poly.entity_id
_entity_poly.type
_entity_poly.pdbx_seq_one_letter_code
_entity_poly.pdbx_strand_id
1 'polypeptide(L)'
;MILLEVHNRIVEDTLGVKIRNALDGIAPSSVSVKNADFDGVLYKINNQPGDKTKINTSVALRFFDINESGSHLEEVYGKENLLHPPEEGYDVTVVLDLEKIPDDWEKRVKEISMLKRHAFAAFFLRHFKLQEQLSLAEKENTAMDLPKENLDP
;
A
#
# COMPACT_ATOMS: atom_id res chain seq x y z
N MET A 1 16.70 -9.73 16.87
CA MET A 1 16.47 -8.65 15.90
C MET A 1 16.25 -7.37 16.68
N ILE A 2 17.04 -6.30 16.44
CA ILE A 2 16.94 -5.05 17.22
C ILE A 2 15.86 -4.13 16.64
N LEU A 3 15.85 -3.95 15.31
CA LEU A 3 14.79 -3.24 14.60
C LEU A 3 13.69 -4.21 14.19
N LEU A 4 12.42 -3.80 14.31
CA LEU A 4 11.29 -4.62 13.87
C LEU A 4 11.23 -4.69 12.34
N GLU A 5 10.73 -5.81 11.83
CA GLU A 5 10.45 -5.97 10.41
C GLU A 5 9.17 -5.21 10.06
N VAL A 6 9.21 -4.51 8.93
CA VAL A 6 8.11 -3.61 8.50
C VAL A 6 7.04 -4.36 7.69
N HIS A 7 7.41 -5.49 7.10
CA HIS A 7 6.52 -6.28 6.26
C HIS A 7 5.88 -7.42 7.06
N ASN A 8 4.67 -7.81 6.68
CA ASN A 8 3.98 -8.93 7.28
C ASN A 8 4.44 -10.25 6.63
N ARG A 9 5.25 -11.04 7.37
CA ARG A 9 5.76 -12.33 6.88
C ARG A 9 4.67 -13.32 6.48
N ILE A 10 3.55 -13.35 7.21
CA ILE A 10 2.45 -14.30 6.90
C ILE A 10 1.86 -13.97 5.53
N VAL A 11 1.68 -12.68 5.22
CA VAL A 11 1.21 -12.23 3.90
C VAL A 11 2.22 -12.59 2.81
N GLU A 12 3.50 -12.27 3.03
CA GLU A 12 4.58 -12.55 2.06
C GLU A 12 4.71 -14.06 1.76
N ASP A 13 4.79 -14.89 2.79
CA ASP A 13 4.95 -16.34 2.65
C ASP A 13 3.72 -16.97 1.97
N THR A 14 2.51 -16.56 2.38
CA THR A 14 1.25 -17.10 1.82
C THR A 14 1.13 -16.78 0.32
N LEU A 15 1.35 -15.52 -0.06
CA LEU A 15 1.27 -15.10 -1.46
C LEU A 15 2.41 -15.70 -2.29
N GLY A 16 3.62 -15.74 -1.75
CA GLY A 16 4.77 -16.31 -2.43
C GLY A 16 4.58 -17.80 -2.75
N VAL A 17 4.01 -18.58 -1.84
CA VAL A 17 3.67 -20.00 -2.13
C VAL A 17 2.63 -20.10 -3.25
N LYS A 18 1.61 -19.24 -3.26
CA LYS A 18 0.55 -19.28 -4.27
C LYS A 18 1.04 -18.89 -5.66
N ILE A 19 1.92 -17.89 -5.76
CA ILE A 19 2.54 -17.50 -7.02
C ILE A 19 3.46 -18.60 -7.56
N ARG A 20 4.35 -19.15 -6.72
CA ARG A 20 5.23 -20.25 -7.14
C ARG A 20 4.44 -21.45 -7.67
N ASN A 21 3.38 -21.86 -6.96
CA ASN A 21 2.51 -22.93 -7.42
C ASN A 21 1.85 -22.62 -8.78
N ALA A 22 1.43 -21.36 -9.01
CA ALA A 22 0.86 -20.96 -10.28
C ALA A 22 1.90 -20.99 -11.43
N LEU A 23 3.13 -20.55 -11.16
CA LEU A 23 4.25 -20.61 -12.11
C LEU A 23 4.65 -22.06 -12.46
N ASP A 24 4.54 -22.97 -11.49
CA ASP A 24 4.77 -24.41 -11.69
C ASP A 24 3.61 -25.13 -12.40
N GLY A 25 2.55 -24.41 -12.79
CA GLY A 25 1.38 -24.96 -13.49
C GLY A 25 0.45 -25.79 -12.60
N ILE A 26 0.56 -25.66 -11.27
CA ILE A 26 -0.31 -26.33 -10.31
C ILE A 26 -1.67 -25.61 -10.29
N ALA A 27 -2.75 -26.39 -10.35
CA ALA A 27 -4.10 -25.83 -10.33
C ALA A 27 -4.34 -24.92 -9.09
N PRO A 28 -4.95 -23.73 -9.26
CA PRO A 28 -5.20 -22.81 -8.16
C PRO A 28 -5.98 -23.46 -7.01
N SER A 29 -5.39 -23.43 -5.83
CA SER A 29 -5.95 -24.00 -4.61
C SER A 29 -6.56 -22.93 -3.72
N SER A 30 -7.63 -23.28 -3.00
CA SER A 30 -8.27 -22.36 -2.07
C SER A 30 -7.30 -21.86 -0.99
N VAL A 31 -7.45 -20.60 -0.60
CA VAL A 31 -6.75 -19.96 0.50
C VAL A 31 -7.76 -19.23 1.39
N SER A 32 -7.59 -19.38 2.70
CA SER A 32 -8.32 -18.60 3.69
C SER A 32 -7.45 -18.51 4.94
N VAL A 33 -6.79 -17.37 5.11
CA VAL A 33 -5.90 -17.08 6.24
C VAL A 33 -6.41 -15.80 6.89
N LYS A 34 -6.48 -15.81 8.22
CA LYS A 34 -6.69 -14.60 9.02
C LYS A 34 -5.51 -14.47 9.96
N ASN A 35 -4.89 -13.31 9.97
CA ASN A 35 -3.77 -13.04 10.86
C ASN A 35 -3.86 -11.61 11.43
N ALA A 36 -3.20 -11.39 12.55
CA ALA A 36 -3.11 -10.08 13.17
C ALA A 36 -1.72 -9.48 12.92
N ASP A 37 -1.61 -8.18 13.14
CA ASP A 37 -0.37 -7.41 13.15
C ASP A 37 -0.41 -6.42 14.32
N PHE A 38 0.68 -5.69 14.56
CA PHE A 38 0.76 -4.67 15.60
C PHE A 38 -0.33 -3.60 15.43
N ASP A 39 -0.64 -2.89 16.53
CA ASP A 39 -1.67 -1.84 16.60
C ASP A 39 -3.11 -2.34 16.40
N GLY A 40 -3.36 -3.64 16.58
CA GLY A 40 -4.70 -4.22 16.44
C GLY A 40 -5.19 -4.32 15.00
N VAL A 41 -4.25 -4.32 14.05
CA VAL A 41 -4.51 -4.51 12.62
C VAL A 41 -4.85 -5.98 12.35
N LEU A 42 -5.86 -6.20 11.50
CA LEU A 42 -6.29 -7.54 11.09
C LEU A 42 -6.18 -7.71 9.58
N TYR A 43 -5.56 -8.80 9.16
CA TYR A 43 -5.46 -9.21 7.78
C TYR A 43 -6.36 -10.40 7.49
N LYS A 44 -6.84 -10.46 6.25
CA LYS A 44 -7.52 -11.62 5.68
C LYS A 44 -7.02 -11.85 4.27
N ILE A 45 -6.57 -13.07 4.01
CA ILE A 45 -6.14 -13.52 2.69
C ILE A 45 -7.11 -14.60 2.26
N ASN A 46 -7.88 -14.36 1.21
CA ASN A 46 -8.85 -15.32 0.68
C ASN A 46 -8.95 -15.24 -0.84
N ASN A 47 -9.55 -16.25 -1.45
CA ASN A 47 -9.93 -16.15 -2.85
C ASN A 47 -11.15 -15.26 -3.04
N GLN A 48 -11.25 -14.64 -4.22
CA GLN A 48 -12.45 -13.93 -4.62
C GLN A 48 -13.63 -14.93 -4.75
N PRO A 49 -14.87 -14.54 -4.40
CA PRO A 49 -16.02 -15.43 -4.52
C PRO A 49 -16.19 -15.93 -5.97
N GLY A 50 -16.10 -17.24 -6.16
CA GLY A 50 -16.26 -17.89 -7.47
C GLY A 50 -15.00 -17.95 -8.33
N ASP A 51 -13.89 -17.34 -7.90
CA ASP A 51 -12.65 -17.32 -8.66
C ASP A 51 -11.43 -17.67 -7.79
N LYS A 52 -10.78 -18.80 -8.11
CA LYS A 52 -9.59 -19.28 -7.38
C LYS A 52 -8.29 -18.68 -7.90
N THR A 53 -8.29 -18.06 -9.08
CA THR A 53 -7.09 -17.42 -9.65
C THR A 53 -6.84 -16.06 -8.99
N LYS A 54 -7.88 -15.42 -8.45
CA LYS A 54 -7.76 -14.15 -7.75
C LYS A 54 -7.67 -14.33 -6.24
N ILE A 55 -6.66 -13.72 -5.65
CA ILE A 55 -6.41 -13.71 -4.22
C ILE A 55 -6.57 -12.28 -3.71
N ASN A 56 -7.49 -12.10 -2.78
CA ASN A 56 -7.72 -10.87 -2.05
C ASN A 56 -6.85 -10.88 -0.79
N THR A 57 -6.14 -9.78 -0.57
CA THR A 57 -5.45 -9.46 0.68
C THR A 57 -6.11 -8.21 1.26
N SER A 58 -6.93 -8.41 2.29
CA SER A 58 -7.71 -7.36 2.95
C SER A 58 -7.09 -6.99 4.29
N VAL A 59 -7.11 -5.70 4.63
CA VAL A 59 -6.63 -5.18 5.92
C VAL A 59 -7.68 -4.31 6.58
N ALA A 60 -7.84 -4.50 7.90
CA ALA A 60 -8.71 -3.69 8.75
C ALA A 60 -7.86 -2.86 9.72
N LEU A 61 -8.06 -1.55 9.68
CA LEU A 61 -7.33 -0.49 10.36
C LEU A 61 -8.33 0.34 11.18
N ARG A 62 -8.37 0.14 12.51
CA ARG A 62 -9.45 0.71 13.35
C ARG A 62 -9.44 2.23 13.53
N PHE A 63 -8.32 2.90 13.25
CA PHE A 63 -8.07 4.26 13.72
C PHE A 63 -7.64 5.22 12.61
N PHE A 64 -7.81 4.83 11.35
CA PHE A 64 -7.28 5.56 10.22
C PHE A 64 -8.36 5.85 9.18
N ASP A 65 -8.42 7.10 8.68
CA ASP A 65 -9.32 7.47 7.59
C ASP A 65 -8.70 7.06 6.25
N ILE A 66 -9.22 5.97 5.69
CA ILE A 66 -8.70 5.40 4.44
C ILE A 66 -8.84 6.33 3.24
N ASN A 67 -9.76 7.29 3.28
CA ASN A 67 -9.97 8.23 2.17
C ASN A 67 -8.72 9.07 1.92
N GLU A 68 -7.94 9.37 2.96
CA GLU A 68 -6.70 10.12 2.83
C GLU A 68 -5.57 9.31 2.17
N SER A 69 -5.63 7.98 2.27
CA SER A 69 -4.61 7.07 1.71
C SER A 69 -4.93 6.54 0.33
N GLY A 70 -6.17 6.70 -0.15
CA GLY A 70 -6.63 6.11 -1.41
C GLY A 70 -5.72 6.46 -2.60
N SER A 71 -5.35 7.72 -2.77
CA SER A 71 -4.50 8.17 -3.88
C SER A 71 -3.09 7.57 -3.84
N HIS A 72 -2.50 7.45 -2.65
CA HIS A 72 -1.18 6.84 -2.49
C HIS A 72 -1.23 5.32 -2.70
N LEU A 73 -2.28 4.65 -2.24
CA LEU A 73 -2.48 3.22 -2.47
C LEU A 73 -2.70 2.92 -3.96
N GLU A 74 -3.45 3.77 -4.68
CA GLU A 74 -3.61 3.66 -6.14
C GLU A 74 -2.27 3.81 -6.87
N GLU A 75 -1.40 4.72 -6.43
CA GLU A 75 -0.05 4.91 -7.00
C GLU A 75 0.84 3.67 -6.78
N VAL A 76 0.78 3.05 -5.61
CA VAL A 76 1.61 1.88 -5.28
C VAL A 76 1.08 0.59 -5.91
N TYR A 77 -0.23 0.36 -5.83
CA TYR A 77 -0.82 -0.92 -6.21
C TYR A 77 -1.42 -0.94 -7.62
N GLY A 78 -1.73 0.22 -8.21
CA GLY A 78 -2.53 0.31 -9.42
C GLY A 78 -4.01 0.16 -9.09
N LYS A 79 -4.83 1.01 -9.70
CA LYS A 79 -6.29 1.07 -9.47
C LYS A 79 -7.00 -0.24 -9.81
N GLU A 80 -6.48 -0.99 -10.77
CA GLU A 80 -6.99 -2.28 -11.22
C GLU A 80 -6.77 -3.42 -10.21
N ASN A 81 -5.79 -3.27 -9.32
CA ASN A 81 -5.47 -4.24 -8.29
C ASN A 81 -6.06 -3.86 -6.92
N LEU A 82 -6.84 -2.78 -6.85
CA LEU A 82 -7.56 -2.38 -5.65
C LEU A 82 -9.04 -2.67 -5.83
N LEU A 83 -9.64 -3.34 -4.85
CA LEU A 83 -11.06 -3.64 -4.87
C LEU A 83 -11.85 -2.44 -4.32
N HIS A 84 -12.79 -1.94 -5.12
CA HIS A 84 -13.72 -0.87 -4.73
C HIS A 84 -15.17 -1.34 -4.96
N PRO A 85 -16.01 -1.43 -3.90
CA PRO A 85 -15.69 -1.25 -2.48
C PRO A 85 -14.77 -2.37 -1.94
N PRO A 86 -14.04 -2.13 -0.82
CA PRO A 86 -13.23 -3.15 -0.17
C PRO A 86 -14.10 -4.30 0.37
N GLU A 87 -13.45 -5.40 0.77
CA GLU A 87 -14.14 -6.53 1.39
C GLU A 87 -14.89 -6.12 2.66
N GLU A 88 -16.07 -6.69 2.89
CA GLU A 88 -16.91 -6.36 4.04
C GLU A 88 -16.16 -6.53 5.37
N GLY A 89 -16.13 -5.45 6.17
CA GLY A 89 -15.43 -5.41 7.46
C GLY A 89 -13.93 -5.10 7.37
N TYR A 90 -13.43 -4.72 6.19
CA TYR A 90 -12.05 -4.31 5.94
C TYR A 90 -12.01 -2.94 5.24
N ASP A 91 -10.89 -2.24 5.38
CA ASP A 91 -10.73 -0.87 4.89
C ASP A 91 -10.04 -0.83 3.51
N VAL A 92 -9.12 -1.76 3.24
CA VAL A 92 -8.45 -1.91 1.94
C VAL A 92 -8.39 -3.37 1.56
N THR A 93 -8.64 -3.65 0.28
CA THR A 93 -8.45 -4.97 -0.31
C THR A 93 -7.60 -4.84 -1.58
N VAL A 94 -6.44 -5.50 -1.57
CA VAL A 94 -5.57 -5.63 -2.75
C VAL A 94 -5.83 -6.99 -3.39
N VAL A 95 -6.02 -7.00 -4.71
CA VAL A 95 -6.25 -8.18 -5.53
C VAL A 95 -4.95 -8.56 -6.23
N LEU A 96 -4.58 -9.83 -6.11
CA LEU A 96 -3.51 -10.46 -6.87
C LEU A 96 -4.13 -11.46 -7.84
N ASP A 97 -3.89 -11.26 -9.14
CA ASP A 97 -4.33 -12.15 -10.21
C ASP A 97 -3.21 -13.14 -10.55
N LEU A 98 -3.45 -14.44 -10.32
CA LEU A 98 -2.50 -15.51 -10.63
C LEU A 98 -2.36 -15.78 -12.14
N GLU A 99 -3.24 -15.26 -12.99
CA GLU A 99 -3.11 -15.36 -14.45
C GLU A 99 -2.22 -14.25 -15.03
N LYS A 100 -2.03 -13.16 -14.27
CA LYS A 100 -1.28 -11.96 -14.70
C LYS A 100 -0.15 -11.66 -13.73
N ILE A 101 0.72 -12.63 -13.53
CA ILE A 101 1.89 -12.51 -12.65
C ILE A 101 2.98 -11.70 -13.39
N PRO A 102 3.47 -10.57 -12.82
CA PRO A 102 4.59 -9.83 -13.41
C PRO A 102 5.90 -10.59 -13.23
N ASP A 103 6.91 -10.31 -14.07
CA ASP A 103 8.24 -10.94 -13.97
C ASP A 103 8.89 -10.70 -12.58
N ASP A 104 8.68 -9.51 -12.00
CA ASP A 104 9.16 -9.13 -10.65
C ASP A 104 8.07 -9.36 -9.58
N TRP A 105 7.53 -10.58 -9.54
CA TRP A 105 6.48 -10.95 -8.61
C TRP A 105 6.94 -10.91 -7.14
N GLU A 106 8.23 -11.12 -6.86
CA GLU A 106 8.77 -11.07 -5.50
C GLU A 106 8.65 -9.67 -4.91
N LYS A 107 9.02 -8.64 -5.70
CA LYS A 107 8.80 -7.25 -5.31
C LYS A 107 7.33 -6.94 -5.09
N ARG A 108 6.45 -7.45 -5.97
CA ARG A 108 5.00 -7.25 -5.84
C ARG A 108 4.46 -7.86 -4.55
N VAL A 109 4.86 -9.09 -4.22
CA VAL A 109 4.50 -9.73 -2.95
C VAL A 109 5.03 -8.91 -1.77
N LYS A 110 6.26 -8.38 -1.88
CA LYS A 110 6.82 -7.52 -0.84
C LYS A 110 6.01 -6.25 -0.64
N GLU A 111 5.58 -5.60 -1.71
CA GLU A 111 4.72 -4.41 -1.65
C GLU A 111 3.40 -4.73 -0.96
N ILE A 112 2.76 -5.86 -1.30
CA ILE A 112 1.49 -6.29 -0.66
C ILE A 112 1.71 -6.60 0.83
N SER A 113 2.83 -7.22 1.20
CA SER A 113 3.16 -7.49 2.60
C SER A 113 3.40 -6.22 3.43
N MET A 114 3.67 -5.08 2.78
CA MET A 114 3.84 -3.75 3.40
C MET A 114 2.53 -2.92 3.39
N LEU A 115 1.38 -3.53 3.15
CA LEU A 115 0.10 -2.82 3.03
C LEU A 115 -0.22 -1.89 4.21
N LYS A 116 0.00 -2.35 5.46
CA LYS A 116 -0.10 -1.48 6.64
C LYS A 116 0.80 -0.26 6.51
N ARG A 117 2.08 -0.43 6.15
CA ARG A 117 3.02 0.69 6.01
C ARG A 117 2.54 1.69 4.94
N HIS A 118 2.10 1.21 3.78
CA HIS A 118 1.64 2.09 2.70
C HIS A 118 0.36 2.82 3.08
N ALA A 119 -0.58 2.15 3.75
CA ALA A 119 -1.77 2.81 4.27
C ALA A 119 -1.43 3.94 5.25
N PHE A 120 -0.41 3.78 6.09
CA PHE A 120 0.03 4.83 7.03
C PHE A 120 0.89 5.91 6.36
N ALA A 121 1.65 5.57 5.31
CA ALA A 121 2.58 6.47 4.67
C ALA A 121 1.89 7.73 4.12
N ALA A 122 0.64 7.62 3.66
CA ALA A 122 -0.09 8.75 3.11
C ALA A 122 -0.20 9.93 4.09
N PHE A 123 -0.38 9.64 5.39
CA PHE A 123 -0.41 10.66 6.43
C PHE A 123 0.91 11.44 6.50
N PHE A 124 2.04 10.74 6.53
CA PHE A 124 3.35 11.38 6.58
C PHE A 124 3.66 12.15 5.29
N LEU A 125 3.35 11.57 4.13
CA LEU A 125 3.56 12.20 2.83
C LEU A 125 2.80 13.52 2.71
N ARG A 126 1.57 13.59 3.25
CA ARG A 126 0.81 14.84 3.32
C ARG A 126 1.53 15.91 4.13
N HIS A 127 2.02 15.55 5.33
CA HIS A 127 2.73 16.49 6.19
C HIS A 127 4.08 16.93 5.60
N PHE A 128 4.78 16.04 4.90
CA PHE A 128 6.02 16.39 4.20
C PHE A 128 5.76 17.37 3.05
N LYS A 129 4.71 17.14 2.25
CA LYS A 129 4.30 18.09 1.20
C LYS A 129 3.92 19.46 1.78
N LEU A 130 3.21 19.47 2.90
CA LEU A 130 2.86 20.71 3.60
C LEU A 130 4.13 21.47 4.06
N GLN A 131 5.08 20.76 4.67
CA GLN A 131 6.32 21.34 5.16
C GLN A 131 7.21 21.87 4.02
N GLU A 132 7.26 21.17 2.89
CA GLU A 132 7.94 21.62 1.68
C GLU A 132 7.31 22.91 1.12
N GLN A 133 5.98 22.97 1.02
CA GLN A 133 5.25 24.16 0.57
C GLN A 133 5.48 25.37 1.48
N LEU A 134 5.45 25.16 2.80
CA LEU A 134 5.72 26.23 3.77
C LEU A 134 7.15 26.75 3.67
N SER A 135 8.14 25.87 3.50
CA SER A 135 9.54 26.28 3.33
C SER A 135 9.78 27.05 2.04
N LEU A 136 9.07 26.71 0.96
CA LEU A 136 9.11 27.47 -0.30
C LEU A 136 8.47 28.85 -0.12
N ALA A 137 7.29 28.93 0.51
CA ALA A 137 6.60 30.19 0.79
C ALA A 137 7.44 31.12 1.67
N GLU A 138 8.15 30.59 2.69
CA GLU A 138 9.09 31.38 3.51
C GLU A 138 10.23 31.99 2.69
N LYS A 139 10.80 31.22 1.75
CA LYS A 139 11.86 31.71 0.85
C LYS A 139 11.34 32.80 -0.09
N GLU A 140 10.15 32.62 -0.65
CA GLU A 140 9.52 33.62 -1.51
C GLU A 140 9.21 34.92 -0.76
N ASN A 141 8.66 34.82 0.46
CA ASN A 141 8.41 35.98 1.30
C ASN A 141 9.71 36.71 1.67
N THR A 142 10.77 35.98 2.02
CA THR A 142 12.09 36.55 2.31
C THR A 142 12.70 37.23 1.08
N ALA A 143 12.46 36.70 -0.13
CA ALA A 143 12.91 37.31 -1.38
C ALA A 143 12.14 38.59 -1.75
N MET A 144 10.87 38.70 -1.36
CA MET A 144 10.08 39.93 -1.53
C MET A 144 10.48 41.04 -0.53
N ASP A 145 10.94 40.68 0.67
CA ASP A 145 11.39 41.63 1.70
C ASP A 145 12.81 42.16 1.48
N LEU A 146 13.58 41.58 0.55
CA LEU A 146 14.88 42.11 0.15
C LEU A 146 14.67 43.38 -0.71
N PRO A 147 15.31 44.51 -0.37
CA PRO A 147 15.22 45.71 -1.19
C PRO A 147 15.72 45.37 -2.59
N LYS A 148 14.86 45.56 -3.60
CA LYS A 148 15.26 45.45 -5.01
C LYS A 148 16.39 46.44 -5.21
N GLU A 149 17.62 45.94 -5.40
CA GLU A 149 18.74 46.77 -5.82
C GLU A 149 18.27 47.60 -7.01
N ASN A 150 18.35 48.91 -6.87
CA ASN A 150 17.86 49.88 -7.84
C ASN A 150 18.52 49.62 -9.20
N LEU A 151 17.79 48.94 -10.09
CA LEU A 151 17.92 49.05 -11.54
C LEU A 151 17.31 50.43 -11.90
N ASP A 152 17.95 51.40 -12.52
CA ASP A 152 19.30 51.62 -13.07
C ASP A 152 19.49 53.17 -13.03
N PRO A 153 20.27 53.85 -13.92
CA PRO A 153 20.20 53.76 -15.39
C PRO A 153 21.49 53.30 -16.09
#